data_AF-A0A1E4HER7-F1
#
_entry.id   AF-A0A1E4HER7-F1
#
_cell.length_a   1.000
_cell.length_b   1.000
_cell.length_c   1.000
_cell.angle_alpha   90.00
_cell.angle_beta   90.00
_cell.angle_gamma   90.00
#
_symmetry.space_group_name_H-M   'P 1'
#
loop_
_entity.id
_entity.type
_entity.pdbx_description
1 polymer ?
#
loop_
_entity_poly.entity_id
_entity_poly.type
_entity_poly.pdbx_seq_one_letter_code
_entity_poly.pdbx_strand_id
1 'polypeptide(L)'
;MRVLAHCSFLAVFLLATGTPAANASQFKDLLNKARQSTHATPAKGSNLPSSDIAAGLKEALAKGTTSAINNLGRDGGFWNNAKVRIPLPGKLEQAGKLARQLGQGAKVDAFELSMNRAAEKAVPQVAEIFGDAIRKMTLDDARGILTGGDHAATDYFRRVAGEALTARIHPIVAKATDSVGVTQKYKAFMSGSSSGALGGLLGALDHDKSTHGGTALDLDDYVTAKTLDGLFTEIGAQEQSIRTNPGARTTDLLKKVFGR
;
A
#
# COMPACT_ATOMS: atom_id res chain seq x y z
N MET A 1 8.52 -34.92 -74.44
CA MET A 1 7.33 -35.45 -73.73
C MET A 1 7.85 -36.23 -72.52
N ARG A 2 7.36 -35.92 -71.31
CA ARG A 2 7.73 -36.48 -69.97
C ARG A 2 9.02 -35.90 -69.35
N VAL A 3 8.91 -34.99 -68.38
CA VAL A 3 8.71 -35.16 -66.92
C VAL A 3 10.02 -35.51 -66.21
N LEU A 4 10.49 -34.65 -65.30
CA LEU A 4 11.03 -34.99 -63.96
C LEU A 4 11.48 -33.71 -63.22
N ALA A 5 10.56 -33.13 -62.44
CA ALA A 5 10.86 -32.14 -61.42
C ALA A 5 11.58 -32.84 -60.25
N HIS A 6 12.79 -32.40 -59.93
CA HIS A 6 13.56 -32.88 -58.78
C HIS A 6 13.49 -31.87 -57.64
N CYS A 7 12.85 -32.31 -56.55
CA CYS A 7 12.91 -31.70 -55.23
C CYS A 7 14.37 -31.63 -54.73
N SER A 8 14.84 -30.44 -54.37
CA SER A 8 16.03 -30.27 -53.54
C SER A 8 15.64 -29.63 -52.22
N PHE A 9 15.62 -30.47 -51.18
CA PHE A 9 15.51 -30.10 -49.78
C PHE A 9 16.80 -29.38 -49.36
N LEU A 10 16.70 -28.11 -48.96
CA LEU A 10 17.76 -27.39 -48.25
C LEU A 10 17.35 -27.31 -46.77
N ALA A 11 17.94 -28.17 -45.95
CA ALA A 11 17.78 -28.16 -44.50
C ALA A 11 18.72 -27.10 -43.90
N VAL A 12 18.16 -25.95 -43.50
CA VAL A 12 18.86 -24.95 -42.68
C VAL A 12 18.69 -25.34 -41.21
N PHE A 13 19.79 -25.75 -40.58
CA PHE A 13 19.88 -26.05 -39.15
C PHE A 13 20.10 -24.73 -38.40
N LEU A 14 19.03 -24.13 -37.88
CA LEU A 14 19.11 -22.92 -37.05
C LEU A 14 19.25 -23.34 -35.58
N LEU A 15 20.45 -23.16 -35.02
CA LEU A 15 20.76 -23.38 -33.61
C LEU A 15 20.13 -22.26 -32.77
N ALA A 16 18.98 -22.52 -32.14
CA ALA A 16 18.39 -21.62 -31.16
C ALA A 16 18.97 -21.90 -29.77
N THR A 17 19.82 -21.00 -29.27
CA THR A 17 20.28 -21.00 -27.87
C THR A 17 19.13 -20.57 -26.96
N GLY A 18 18.47 -21.53 -26.32
CA GLY A 18 17.45 -21.29 -25.31
C GLY A 18 18.07 -20.81 -23.99
N THR A 19 17.65 -19.63 -23.55
CA THR A 19 17.85 -19.11 -22.19
C THR A 19 17.15 -20.03 -21.16
N PRO A 20 17.76 -20.36 -20.01
CA PRO A 20 17.08 -21.16 -18.99
C PRO A 20 16.00 -20.32 -18.28
N ALA A 21 14.74 -20.55 -18.65
CA ALA A 21 13.59 -20.11 -17.87
C ALA A 21 13.56 -20.91 -16.55
N ALA A 22 13.69 -20.22 -15.43
CA ALA A 22 13.61 -20.81 -14.11
C ALA A 22 12.24 -21.48 -13.89
N ASN A 23 12.31 -22.73 -13.47
CA ASN A 23 11.25 -23.74 -13.43
C ASN A 23 10.02 -23.40 -12.58
N ALA A 24 8.93 -22.93 -13.21
CA ALA A 24 7.58 -23.00 -12.62
C ALA A 24 7.13 -24.46 -12.35
N SER A 25 7.70 -25.42 -13.09
CA SER A 25 7.44 -26.85 -12.93
C SER A 25 8.01 -27.43 -11.62
N GLN A 26 9.16 -26.94 -11.15
CA GLN A 26 9.76 -27.40 -9.90
C GLN A 26 8.98 -26.94 -8.67
N PHE A 27 8.38 -25.74 -8.72
CA PHE A 27 7.47 -25.26 -7.68
C PHE A 27 6.16 -26.05 -7.65
N LYS A 28 5.63 -26.41 -8.82
CA LYS A 28 4.43 -27.24 -8.96
C LYS A 28 4.64 -28.67 -8.42
N ASP A 29 5.83 -29.24 -8.63
CA ASP A 29 6.18 -30.54 -8.06
C ASP A 29 6.39 -30.49 -6.55
N LEU A 30 6.97 -29.41 -6.02
CA LEU A 30 7.06 -29.16 -4.57
C LEU A 30 5.69 -28.98 -3.92
N LEU A 31 4.77 -28.28 -4.60
CA LEU A 31 3.39 -28.09 -4.15
C LEU A 31 2.58 -29.40 -4.15
N ASN A 32 2.80 -30.26 -5.15
CA ASN A 32 2.17 -31.58 -5.19
C ASN A 32 2.73 -32.52 -4.12
N LYS A 33 4.04 -32.47 -3.84
CA LYS A 33 4.67 -33.24 -2.74
C LYS A 33 4.20 -32.77 -1.35
N ALA A 34 3.96 -31.47 -1.19
CA ALA A 34 3.39 -30.90 0.03
C ALA A 34 1.91 -31.28 0.23
N ARG A 35 1.13 -31.43 -0.85
CA ARG A 35 -0.27 -31.90 -0.78
C ARG A 35 -0.39 -33.40 -0.48
N GLN A 36 0.58 -34.22 -0.91
CA GLN A 36 0.59 -35.67 -0.66
C GLN A 36 1.07 -36.05 0.75
N SER A 37 1.76 -35.16 1.46
CA SER A 37 2.21 -35.41 2.84
C SER A 37 1.13 -35.10 3.91
N THR A 38 -0.06 -34.63 3.49
CA THR A 38 -1.22 -34.41 4.35
C THR A 38 -2.37 -35.36 3.98
N HIS A 39 -2.19 -36.65 4.23
CA HIS A 39 -3.30 -37.60 4.35
C HIS A 39 -3.38 -38.07 5.80
N ALA A 40 -4.06 -37.26 6.61
CA ALA A 40 -4.62 -37.68 7.89
C ALA A 40 -6.15 -37.69 7.74
N THR A 41 -6.74 -38.82 8.07
CA THR A 41 -8.16 -39.21 8.07
C THR A 41 -9.08 -38.15 8.71
N PRO A 42 -10.33 -37.94 8.24
CA PRO A 42 -11.21 -36.95 8.82
C PRO A 42 -11.79 -37.46 10.15
N ALA A 43 -11.16 -37.09 11.26
CA ALA A 43 -11.78 -37.22 12.57
C ALA A 43 -12.68 -35.99 12.82
N LYS A 44 -13.98 -36.24 12.94
CA LYS A 44 -14.98 -35.31 13.51
C LYS A 44 -14.54 -34.94 14.93
N GLY A 45 -13.94 -33.77 15.08
CA GLY A 45 -13.48 -33.21 16.36
C GLY A 45 -13.08 -31.76 16.15
N SER A 46 -13.92 -30.86 16.66
CA SER A 46 -13.92 -29.42 16.45
C SER A 46 -12.79 -28.69 17.19
N ASN A 47 -11.53 -28.99 16.86
CA ASN A 47 -10.42 -28.11 17.21
C ASN A 47 -9.37 -28.11 16.10
N LEU A 48 -9.31 -26.99 15.38
CA LEU A 48 -8.23 -26.70 14.46
C LEU A 48 -6.89 -26.72 15.22
N PRO A 49 -5.82 -27.32 14.65
CA PRO A 49 -4.49 -27.10 15.19
C PRO A 49 -4.21 -25.60 15.19
N SER A 50 -3.65 -25.08 16.29
CA SER A 50 -3.36 -23.65 16.45
C SER A 50 -2.45 -23.09 15.34
N SER A 51 -1.62 -23.94 14.74
CA SER A 51 -0.79 -23.63 13.56
C SER A 51 -1.62 -23.35 12.30
N ASP A 52 -2.71 -24.08 12.06
CA ASP A 52 -3.59 -23.89 10.90
C ASP A 52 -4.31 -22.53 10.98
N ILE A 53 -4.72 -22.16 12.19
CA ILE A 53 -5.37 -20.87 12.45
C ILE A 53 -4.42 -19.71 12.16
N ALA A 54 -3.19 -19.79 12.69
CA ALA A 54 -2.19 -18.75 12.48
C ALA A 54 -1.78 -18.64 11.00
N ALA A 55 -1.61 -19.76 10.30
CA ALA A 55 -1.32 -19.76 8.87
C ALA A 55 -2.45 -19.10 8.06
N GLY A 56 -3.71 -19.46 8.35
CA GLY A 56 -4.87 -18.89 7.67
C GLY A 56 -5.05 -17.41 7.89
N LEU A 57 -4.84 -16.96 9.12
CA LEU A 57 -4.88 -15.55 9.42
C LEU A 57 -3.75 -14.80 8.70
N LYS A 58 -2.51 -15.30 8.74
CA LYS A 58 -1.39 -14.66 8.04
C LYS A 58 -1.66 -14.54 6.53
N GLU A 59 -2.25 -15.57 5.93
CA GLU A 59 -2.67 -15.53 4.52
C GLU A 59 -3.76 -14.46 4.28
N ALA A 60 -4.76 -14.37 5.16
CA ALA A 60 -5.81 -13.36 5.12
C ALA A 60 -5.23 -11.94 5.11
N LEU A 61 -4.32 -11.70 6.05
CA LEU A 61 -3.71 -10.41 6.27
C LEU A 61 -2.75 -10.04 5.15
N ALA A 62 -2.01 -11.01 4.62
CA ALA A 62 -1.17 -10.80 3.45
C ALA A 62 -2.02 -10.39 2.24
N LYS A 63 -3.14 -11.07 2.00
CA LYS A 63 -4.06 -10.75 0.90
C LYS A 63 -4.70 -9.38 1.09
N GLY A 64 -5.26 -9.09 2.27
CA GLY A 64 -5.91 -7.81 2.57
C GLY A 64 -4.95 -6.64 2.44
N THR A 65 -3.73 -6.79 2.97
CA THR A 65 -2.69 -5.76 2.90
C THR A 65 -2.21 -5.54 1.46
N THR A 66 -1.99 -6.62 0.70
CA THR A 66 -1.63 -6.52 -0.72
C THR A 66 -2.71 -5.81 -1.53
N SER A 67 -3.98 -6.11 -1.26
CA SER A 67 -5.13 -5.45 -1.89
C SER A 67 -5.13 -3.94 -1.58
N ALA A 68 -4.97 -3.56 -0.31
CA ALA A 68 -4.90 -2.16 0.10
C ALA A 68 -3.75 -1.40 -0.56
N ILE A 69 -2.54 -1.98 -0.56
CA ILE A 69 -1.35 -1.39 -1.20
C ILE A 69 -1.58 -1.21 -2.71
N ASN A 70 -2.10 -2.22 -3.40
CA ASN A 70 -2.37 -2.14 -4.83
C ASN A 70 -3.45 -1.11 -5.17
N ASN A 71 -4.48 -0.99 -4.33
CA ASN A 71 -5.58 -0.05 -4.53
C ASN A 71 -5.16 1.40 -4.32
N LEU A 72 -4.30 1.66 -3.32
CA LEU A 72 -3.86 3.00 -2.95
C LEU A 72 -2.58 3.44 -3.66
N GLY A 73 -1.71 2.50 -4.02
CA GLY A 73 -0.42 2.79 -4.66
C GLY A 73 -0.49 3.03 -6.17
N ARG A 74 -1.67 2.84 -6.78
CA ARG A 74 -1.89 3.12 -8.19
C ARG A 74 -2.27 4.58 -8.42
N ASP A 75 -2.14 5.01 -9.68
CA ASP A 75 -2.63 6.32 -10.10
C ASP A 75 -4.14 6.45 -9.78
N GLY A 76 -4.46 7.43 -8.94
CA GLY A 76 -5.83 7.74 -8.53
C GLY A 76 -6.28 6.93 -7.31
N GLY A 77 -5.41 6.12 -6.71
CA GLY A 77 -5.71 5.34 -5.52
C GLY A 77 -6.14 6.20 -4.33
N PHE A 78 -5.51 7.36 -4.15
CA PHE A 78 -5.95 8.37 -3.19
C PHE A 78 -6.87 9.39 -3.85
N TRP A 79 -6.48 9.92 -5.01
CA TRP A 79 -7.21 11.03 -5.62
C TRP A 79 -8.66 10.67 -5.98
N ASN A 80 -8.94 9.45 -6.45
CA ASN A 80 -10.31 9.06 -6.85
C ASN A 80 -11.10 8.39 -5.72
N ASN A 81 -10.50 8.21 -4.54
CA ASN A 81 -11.15 7.55 -3.41
C ASN A 81 -11.48 8.56 -2.30
N ALA A 82 -12.74 8.98 -2.21
CA ALA A 82 -13.18 9.99 -1.24
C ALA A 82 -12.95 9.59 0.23
N LYS A 83 -12.77 8.30 0.55
CA LYS A 83 -12.54 7.84 1.93
C LYS A 83 -11.12 8.11 2.41
N VAL A 84 -10.16 8.21 1.48
CA VAL A 84 -8.73 8.32 1.79
C VAL A 84 -8.06 9.50 1.09
N ARG A 85 -8.75 10.19 0.18
CA ARG A 85 -8.27 11.40 -0.49
C ARG A 85 -7.72 12.36 0.56
N ILE A 86 -6.52 12.87 0.30
CA ILE A 86 -5.82 13.82 1.17
C ILE A 86 -6.30 15.23 0.82
N PRO A 87 -7.10 15.88 1.69
CA PRO A 87 -7.52 17.25 1.47
C PRO A 87 -6.41 18.23 1.90
N LEU A 88 -6.60 19.50 1.57
CA LEU A 88 -5.77 20.59 2.09
C LEU A 88 -5.78 20.62 3.63
N PRO A 89 -4.64 20.81 4.31
CA PRO A 89 -4.59 20.85 5.76
C PRO A 89 -5.12 22.17 6.32
N GLY A 90 -5.98 22.09 7.35
CA GLY A 90 -6.36 23.21 8.22
C GLY A 90 -6.74 24.49 7.47
N LYS A 91 -6.00 25.57 7.72
CA LYS A 91 -6.26 26.90 7.12
C LYS A 91 -6.11 26.92 5.60
N LEU A 92 -5.33 26.00 5.00
CA LEU A 92 -5.21 25.91 3.54
C LEU A 92 -6.51 25.45 2.88
N GLU A 93 -7.35 24.70 3.58
CA GLU A 93 -8.67 24.34 3.06
C GLU A 93 -9.54 25.58 2.84
N GLN A 94 -9.56 26.49 3.82
CA GLN A 94 -10.31 27.75 3.75
C GLN A 94 -9.74 28.68 2.67
N ALA A 95 -8.41 28.84 2.63
CA ALA A 95 -7.74 29.60 1.59
C ALA A 95 -8.00 29.02 0.18
N GLY A 96 -8.03 27.69 0.06
CA GLY A 96 -8.37 26.98 -1.16
C GLY A 96 -9.80 27.23 -1.63
N LYS A 97 -10.77 27.29 -0.70
CA LYS A 97 -12.17 27.66 -1.03
C LYS A 97 -12.27 29.08 -1.57
N LEU A 98 -11.61 30.05 -0.93
CA LEU A 98 -11.59 31.43 -1.41
C LEU A 98 -10.87 31.55 -2.77
N ALA A 99 -9.73 30.89 -2.92
CA ALA A 99 -8.99 30.86 -4.18
C ALA A 99 -9.83 30.27 -5.32
N ARG A 100 -10.61 29.20 -5.06
CA ARG A 100 -11.57 28.65 -6.02
C ARG A 100 -12.64 29.68 -6.42
N GLN A 101 -13.21 30.41 -5.45
CA GLN A 101 -14.19 31.47 -5.73
C GLN A 101 -13.60 32.63 -6.56
N LEU A 102 -12.30 32.90 -6.41
CA LEU A 102 -11.57 33.92 -7.16
C LEU A 102 -11.01 33.40 -8.51
N GLY A 103 -11.48 32.24 -9.00
CA GLY A 103 -11.09 31.68 -10.30
C GLY A 103 -9.75 30.93 -10.32
N GLN A 104 -9.12 30.69 -9.17
CA GLN A 104 -7.84 29.96 -9.06
C GLN A 104 -8.02 28.46 -8.78
N GLY A 105 -9.20 27.90 -9.01
CA GLY A 105 -9.51 26.51 -8.64
C GLY A 105 -8.54 25.47 -9.21
N ALA A 106 -8.14 25.61 -10.47
CA ALA A 106 -7.19 24.70 -11.10
C ALA A 106 -5.83 24.62 -10.38
N LYS A 107 -5.36 25.72 -9.78
CA LYS A 107 -4.10 25.72 -9.01
C LYS A 107 -4.26 25.03 -7.67
N VAL A 108 -5.41 25.22 -7.02
CA VAL A 108 -5.76 24.57 -5.77
C VAL A 108 -5.87 23.06 -5.99
N ASP A 109 -6.56 22.65 -7.06
CA ASP A 109 -6.75 21.24 -7.39
C ASP A 109 -5.42 20.58 -7.81
N ALA A 110 -4.54 21.28 -8.53
CA ALA A 110 -3.20 20.79 -8.85
C ALA A 110 -2.33 20.60 -7.59
N PHE A 111 -2.46 21.50 -6.61
CA PHE A 111 -1.76 21.38 -5.34
C PHE A 111 -2.30 20.21 -4.50
N GLU A 112 -3.63 20.08 -4.38
CA GLU A 112 -4.27 18.95 -3.69
C GLU A 112 -3.91 17.62 -4.36
N LEU A 113 -3.97 17.55 -5.69
CA LEU A 113 -3.56 16.40 -6.48
C LEU A 113 -2.11 16.02 -6.20
N SER A 114 -1.20 17.00 -6.08
CA SER A 114 0.22 16.72 -5.82
C SER A 114 0.45 15.95 -4.51
N MET A 115 -0.29 16.29 -3.45
CA MET A 115 -0.22 15.58 -2.17
C MET A 115 -0.72 14.14 -2.30
N ASN A 116 -1.84 13.96 -3.01
CA ASN A 116 -2.40 12.64 -3.26
C ASN A 116 -1.45 11.77 -4.11
N ARG A 117 -0.80 12.36 -5.14
CA ARG A 117 0.23 11.65 -5.92
C ARG A 117 1.45 11.29 -5.08
N ALA A 118 1.84 12.12 -4.12
CA ALA A 118 2.93 11.80 -3.21
C ALA A 118 2.59 10.57 -2.35
N ALA A 119 1.37 10.50 -1.81
CA ALA A 119 0.88 9.34 -1.08
C ALA A 119 0.84 8.07 -1.96
N GLU A 120 0.27 8.16 -3.16
CA GLU A 120 0.20 7.05 -4.13
C GLU A 120 1.60 6.50 -4.46
N LYS A 121 2.60 7.37 -4.62
CA LYS A 121 4.00 6.95 -4.86
C LYS A 121 4.65 6.29 -3.65
N ALA A 122 4.27 6.68 -2.44
CA ALA A 122 4.86 6.16 -1.22
C ALA A 122 4.32 4.78 -0.82
N VAL A 123 3.04 4.51 -1.08
CA VAL A 123 2.36 3.27 -0.67
C VAL A 123 3.04 1.97 -1.13
N PRO A 124 3.50 1.81 -2.39
CA PRO A 124 4.15 0.57 -2.79
C PRO A 124 5.42 0.24 -1.99
N GLN A 125 6.04 1.25 -1.38
CA GLN A 125 7.32 1.12 -0.68
C GLN A 125 7.21 0.52 0.72
N VAL A 126 5.98 0.24 1.20
CA VAL A 126 5.74 -0.35 2.52
C VAL A 126 5.41 -1.85 2.49
N ALA A 127 5.34 -2.47 1.31
CA ALA A 127 4.96 -3.87 1.17
C ALA A 127 5.83 -4.83 2.01
N GLU A 128 7.15 -4.66 1.99
CA GLU A 128 8.07 -5.50 2.77
C GLU A 128 7.86 -5.34 4.28
N ILE A 129 7.57 -4.12 4.75
CA ILE A 129 7.35 -3.86 6.19
C ILE A 129 6.13 -4.63 6.70
N PHE A 130 5.04 -4.62 5.94
CA PHE A 130 3.87 -5.43 6.26
C PHE A 130 4.14 -6.93 6.15
N GLY A 131 4.87 -7.36 5.11
CA GLY A 131 5.28 -8.75 4.95
C GLY A 131 6.07 -9.25 6.17
N ASP A 132 7.01 -8.45 6.67
CA ASP A 132 7.80 -8.77 7.84
C ASP A 132 6.96 -8.79 9.13
N ALA A 133 6.03 -7.85 9.29
CA ALA A 133 5.09 -7.85 10.41
C ALA A 133 4.22 -9.11 10.44
N ILE A 134 3.79 -9.61 9.27
CA ILE A 134 3.02 -10.85 9.14
C ILE A 134 3.90 -12.08 9.45
N ARG A 135 5.13 -12.11 8.95
CA ARG A 135 6.07 -13.21 9.22
C ARG A 135 6.37 -13.33 10.70
N LYS A 136 6.66 -12.21 11.36
CA LYS A 136 7.00 -12.12 12.80
C LYS A 136 5.81 -12.31 13.75
N MET A 137 4.57 -12.30 13.24
CA MET A 137 3.36 -12.53 14.04
C MET A 137 3.42 -13.85 14.81
N THR A 138 3.22 -13.79 16.12
CA THR A 138 3.21 -14.97 17.00
C THR A 138 1.85 -15.67 16.97
N LEU A 139 1.78 -16.86 17.58
CA LEU A 139 0.49 -17.56 17.76
C LEU A 139 -0.47 -16.76 18.65
N ASP A 140 0.05 -16.03 19.63
CA ASP A 140 -0.78 -15.24 20.55
C ASP A 140 -1.30 -13.98 19.88
N ASP A 141 -0.49 -13.30 19.07
CA ASP A 141 -0.97 -12.22 18.19
C ASP A 141 -2.08 -12.73 17.27
N ALA A 142 -1.88 -13.90 16.65
CA ALA A 142 -2.87 -14.47 15.75
C ALA A 142 -4.19 -14.82 16.45
N ARG A 143 -4.13 -15.37 17.67
CA ARG A 143 -5.34 -15.59 18.49
C ARG A 143 -6.02 -14.27 18.85
N GLY A 144 -5.25 -13.28 19.31
CA GLY A 144 -5.77 -11.97 19.68
C GLY A 144 -6.47 -11.27 18.53
N ILE A 145 -5.94 -11.38 17.31
CA ILE A 145 -6.60 -10.87 16.11
C ILE A 145 -7.88 -11.63 15.81
N LEU A 146 -7.85 -12.97 15.86
CA LEU A 146 -9.03 -13.78 15.55
C LEU A 146 -10.19 -13.53 16.51
N THR A 147 -9.91 -13.48 17.81
CA THR A 147 -10.93 -13.26 18.86
C THR A 147 -11.21 -11.79 19.13
N GLY A 148 -10.43 -10.89 18.53
CA GLY A 148 -10.60 -9.45 18.67
C GLY A 148 -11.73 -8.89 17.81
N GLY A 149 -11.99 -7.60 17.98
CA GLY A 149 -13.01 -6.86 17.23
C GLY A 149 -12.69 -6.66 15.75
N ASP A 150 -13.53 -5.89 15.07
CA ASP A 150 -13.50 -5.72 13.61
C ASP A 150 -12.21 -5.12 13.04
N HIS A 151 -11.37 -4.53 13.90
CA HIS A 151 -10.11 -3.86 13.53
C HIS A 151 -8.88 -4.46 14.19
N ALA A 152 -8.98 -5.65 14.81
CA ALA A 152 -7.89 -6.22 15.60
C ALA A 152 -6.60 -6.43 14.79
N ALA A 153 -6.69 -6.76 13.51
CA ALA A 153 -5.51 -6.88 12.66
C ALA A 153 -4.93 -5.52 12.27
N THR A 154 -5.80 -4.56 12.01
CA THR A 154 -5.41 -3.17 11.72
C THR A 154 -4.66 -2.56 12.91
N ASP A 155 -5.17 -2.77 14.12
CA ASP A 155 -4.55 -2.30 15.37
C ASP A 155 -3.22 -2.99 15.64
N TYR A 156 -3.12 -4.29 15.35
CA TYR A 156 -1.84 -5.01 15.37
C TYR A 156 -0.81 -4.31 14.48
N PHE A 157 -1.13 -4.03 13.22
CA PHE A 157 -0.20 -3.37 12.32
C PHE A 157 0.20 -1.96 12.76
N ARG A 158 -0.75 -1.16 13.25
CA ARG A 158 -0.46 0.17 13.82
C ARG A 158 0.60 0.07 14.91
N ARG A 159 0.46 -0.90 15.80
CA ARG A 159 1.39 -1.14 16.93
C ARG A 159 2.76 -1.63 16.48
N VAL A 160 2.83 -2.62 15.58
CA VAL A 160 4.10 -3.30 15.28
C VAL A 160 4.87 -2.72 14.09
N ALA A 161 4.19 -1.99 13.21
CA ALA A 161 4.76 -1.48 11.97
C ALA A 161 4.64 0.04 11.84
N GLY A 162 3.81 0.73 12.63
CA GLY A 162 3.50 2.16 12.45
C GLY A 162 4.72 3.07 12.34
N GLU A 163 5.70 2.90 13.22
CA GLU A 163 6.95 3.68 13.21
C GLU A 163 7.77 3.41 11.94
N ALA A 164 7.99 2.13 11.60
CA ALA A 164 8.74 1.73 10.41
C ALA A 164 8.05 2.21 9.12
N LEU A 165 6.72 2.16 9.06
CA LEU A 165 5.94 2.67 7.94
C LEU A 165 6.13 4.19 7.79
N THR A 166 6.07 4.94 8.90
CA THR A 166 6.29 6.39 8.93
C THR A 166 7.69 6.74 8.41
N ALA A 167 8.72 6.10 8.96
CA ALA A 167 10.10 6.30 8.58
C ALA A 167 10.36 5.96 7.10
N ARG A 168 9.63 5.00 6.54
CA ARG A 168 9.72 4.62 5.13
C ARG A 168 9.01 5.60 4.21
N ILE A 169 7.78 6.01 4.56
CA ILE A 169 6.92 6.86 3.72
C ILE A 169 7.45 8.28 3.66
N HIS A 170 7.84 8.86 4.79
CA HIS A 170 8.20 10.26 4.91
C HIS A 170 9.19 10.77 3.83
N PRO A 171 10.38 10.18 3.64
CA PRO A 171 11.33 10.67 2.63
C PRO A 171 10.82 10.55 1.18
N ILE A 172 9.90 9.62 0.90
CA ILE A 172 9.30 9.46 -0.44
C ILE A 172 8.27 10.55 -0.67
N VAL A 173 7.45 10.84 0.34
CA VAL A 173 6.47 11.92 0.31
C VAL A 173 7.20 13.25 0.10
N ALA A 174 8.22 13.55 0.92
CA ALA A 174 9.02 14.77 0.80
C ALA A 174 9.60 14.94 -0.61
N LYS A 175 10.23 13.88 -1.15
CA LYS A 175 10.77 13.91 -2.52
C LYS A 175 9.67 14.10 -3.59
N ALA A 176 8.50 13.50 -3.40
CA ALA A 176 7.41 13.60 -4.35
C ALA A 176 6.74 14.98 -4.31
N THR A 177 6.53 15.56 -3.13
CA THR A 177 6.00 16.92 -2.96
C THR A 177 7.00 17.96 -3.46
N ASP A 178 8.30 17.74 -3.27
CA ASP A 178 9.37 18.59 -3.82
C ASP A 178 9.47 18.54 -5.35
N SER A 179 8.90 17.54 -6.01
CA SER A 179 8.95 17.45 -7.48
C SER A 179 7.88 18.27 -8.21
N VAL A 180 6.93 18.85 -7.47
CA VAL A 180 5.76 19.54 -8.05
C VAL A 180 5.85 21.03 -7.80
N GLY A 181 5.89 21.82 -8.88
CA GLY A 181 6.17 23.27 -8.81
C GLY A 181 5.20 24.10 -7.96
N VAL A 182 3.91 23.73 -7.87
CA VAL A 182 2.97 24.42 -6.97
C VAL A 182 3.31 24.17 -5.49
N THR A 183 3.77 22.96 -5.18
CA THR A 183 4.16 22.55 -3.83
C THR A 183 5.51 23.12 -3.45
N GLN A 184 6.48 23.14 -4.37
CA GLN A 184 7.74 23.86 -4.19
C GLN A 184 7.51 25.34 -3.86
N LYS A 185 6.62 26.02 -4.59
CA LYS A 185 6.29 27.43 -4.34
C LYS A 185 5.67 27.64 -2.96
N TYR A 186 4.78 26.75 -2.54
CA TYR A 186 4.23 26.77 -1.19
C TYR A 186 5.33 26.58 -0.12
N LYS A 187 6.17 25.55 -0.27
CA LYS A 187 7.28 25.30 0.66
C LYS A 187 8.27 26.46 0.72
N ALA A 188 8.62 27.07 -0.43
CA ALA A 188 9.48 28.25 -0.50
C ALA A 188 8.85 29.49 0.16
N PHE A 189 7.53 29.66 0.03
CA PHE A 189 6.80 30.72 0.69
C PHE A 189 6.80 30.54 2.22
N MET A 190 6.52 29.33 2.69
CA MET A 190 6.40 29.03 4.13
C MET A 190 7.74 28.95 4.84
N SER A 191 8.79 28.42 4.19
CA SER A 191 10.16 28.40 4.74
C SER A 191 10.85 29.77 4.76
N GLY A 192 10.14 30.84 4.37
CA GLY A 192 10.67 32.19 4.28
C GLY A 192 11.77 32.41 3.25
N SER A 193 12.10 31.40 2.44
CA SER A 193 13.05 31.49 1.32
C SER A 193 12.48 32.24 0.11
N SER A 194 11.22 32.62 0.14
CA SER A 194 10.64 33.50 -0.87
C SER A 194 11.27 34.91 -0.79
N SER A 195 11.68 35.43 -1.95
CA SER A 195 12.53 36.62 -2.12
C SER A 195 11.89 37.98 -1.75
N GLY A 196 10.93 38.00 -0.83
CA GLY A 196 10.25 39.22 -0.38
C GLY A 196 10.40 39.42 1.12
N ALA A 197 10.36 40.68 1.57
CA ALA A 197 10.45 41.06 2.99
C ALA A 197 9.42 40.32 3.88
N LEU A 198 8.27 39.95 3.31
CA LEU A 198 7.24 39.13 3.97
C LEU A 198 7.66 37.67 4.15
N GLY A 199 8.40 37.09 3.21
CA GLY A 199 8.93 35.73 3.32
C GLY A 199 9.95 35.62 4.43
N GLY A 200 10.93 36.53 4.47
CA GLY A 200 11.94 36.56 5.53
C GLY A 200 11.34 36.75 6.94
N LEU A 201 10.28 37.54 7.08
CA LEU A 201 9.56 37.71 8.34
C LEU A 201 8.82 36.43 8.76
N LEU A 202 8.11 35.78 7.83
CA LEU A 202 7.40 34.52 8.10
C LEU A 202 8.36 33.38 8.46
N GLY A 203 9.49 33.24 7.77
CA GLY A 203 10.51 32.25 8.11
C GLY A 203 11.25 32.55 9.42
N ALA A 204 11.36 33.82 9.84
CA ALA A 204 11.97 34.19 11.12
C ALA A 204 11.05 33.88 12.32
N LEU A 205 9.73 33.95 12.13
CA LEU A 205 8.73 33.56 13.13
C LEU A 205 8.60 32.03 13.28
N ASP A 206 9.22 31.27 12.36
CA ASP A 206 9.18 29.81 12.23
C ASP A 206 10.23 29.07 13.09
N HIS A 207 11.18 29.80 13.68
CA HIS A 207 12.21 29.21 14.54
C HIS A 207 11.69 28.73 15.90
N ASP A 208 10.45 29.06 16.27
CA ASP A 208 9.79 28.52 17.44
C ASP A 208 9.07 27.21 17.05
N LYS A 209 9.78 26.08 17.18
CA LYS A 209 9.31 24.70 16.89
C LYS A 209 8.14 24.23 17.75
N SER A 210 7.34 25.13 18.30
CA SER A 210 6.47 24.87 19.44
C SER A 210 5.19 25.68 19.39
N THR A 211 4.53 25.79 18.24
CA THR A 211 3.08 26.08 18.24
C THR A 211 2.44 25.74 16.89
N HIS A 212 1.28 25.12 16.97
CA HIS A 212 0.56 24.51 15.85
C HIS A 212 0.31 25.46 14.66
N GLY A 213 1.02 25.22 13.54
CA GLY A 213 0.52 25.52 12.20
C GLY A 213 1.51 26.11 11.19
N GLY A 214 2.06 25.25 10.33
CA GLY A 214 2.19 25.52 8.89
C GLY A 214 3.61 25.68 8.34
N THR A 215 4.52 24.74 8.62
CA THR A 215 5.81 24.62 7.92
C THR A 215 5.75 23.71 6.69
N ALA A 216 6.76 23.80 5.82
CA ALA A 216 7.00 22.80 4.78
C ALA A 216 7.20 21.38 5.35
N LEU A 217 7.78 21.28 6.56
CA LEU A 217 7.88 20.04 7.33
C LEU A 217 6.49 19.54 7.76
N ASP A 218 5.59 20.44 8.20
CA ASP A 218 4.20 20.07 8.51
C ASP A 218 3.44 19.52 7.30
N LEU A 219 3.72 19.97 6.07
CA LEU A 219 3.04 19.44 4.89
C LEU A 219 3.46 17.99 4.61
N ASP A 220 4.75 17.71 4.65
CA ASP A 220 5.26 16.36 4.39
C ASP A 220 4.84 15.39 5.50
N ASP A 221 4.86 15.84 6.76
CA ASP A 221 4.34 15.11 7.90
C ASP A 221 2.83 14.88 7.79
N TYR A 222 2.07 15.90 7.41
CA TYR A 222 0.62 15.79 7.19
C TYR A 222 0.29 14.78 6.09
N VAL A 223 0.96 14.85 4.94
CA VAL A 223 0.74 13.89 3.85
C VAL A 223 1.17 12.49 4.25
N THR A 224 2.28 12.35 5.00
CA THR A 224 2.74 11.06 5.55
C THR A 224 1.70 10.45 6.48
N ALA A 225 1.23 11.22 7.45
CA ALA A 225 0.19 10.80 8.40
C ALA A 225 -1.10 10.40 7.67
N LYS A 226 -1.55 11.21 6.69
CA LYS A 226 -2.73 10.89 5.88
C LYS A 226 -2.54 9.68 4.97
N THR A 227 -1.32 9.43 4.49
CA THR A 227 -0.98 8.22 3.72
C THR A 227 -1.13 6.98 4.60
N LEU A 228 -0.61 7.03 5.83
CA LEU A 228 -0.75 5.95 6.82
C LEU A 228 -2.20 5.73 7.22
N ASP A 229 -2.94 6.80 7.51
CA ASP A 229 -4.36 6.72 7.83
C ASP A 229 -5.13 6.06 6.69
N GLY A 230 -4.91 6.49 5.44
CA GLY A 230 -5.53 5.88 4.26
C GLY A 230 -5.21 4.39 4.12
N LEU A 231 -3.94 4.00 4.31
CA LEU A 231 -3.52 2.60 4.31
C LEU A 231 -4.28 1.77 5.34
N PHE A 232 -4.32 2.24 6.59
CA PHE A 232 -5.02 1.52 7.66
C PHE A 232 -6.54 1.53 7.49
N THR A 233 -7.13 2.58 6.92
CA THR A 233 -8.54 2.62 6.54
C THR A 233 -8.88 1.55 5.51
N GLU A 234 -8.07 1.40 4.46
CA GLU A 234 -8.30 0.36 3.45
C GLU A 234 -8.02 -1.05 3.99
N ILE A 235 -6.96 -1.23 4.80
CA ILE A 235 -6.69 -2.53 5.46
C ILE A 235 -7.85 -2.92 6.38
N GLY A 236 -8.36 -1.98 7.18
CA GLY A 236 -9.53 -2.22 8.04
C GLY A 236 -10.78 -2.58 7.25
N ALA A 237 -11.00 -1.93 6.10
CA ALA A 237 -12.10 -2.31 5.20
C ALA A 237 -11.94 -3.74 4.63
N GLN A 238 -10.71 -4.14 4.28
CA GLN A 238 -10.43 -5.52 3.85
C GLN A 238 -10.62 -6.52 4.99
N GLU A 239 -10.15 -6.19 6.20
CA GLU A 239 -10.36 -7.02 7.40
C GLU A 239 -11.85 -7.24 7.67
N GLN A 240 -12.63 -6.16 7.69
CA GLN A 240 -14.07 -6.23 7.90
C GLN A 240 -14.76 -7.06 6.81
N SER A 241 -14.32 -6.93 5.55
CA SER A 241 -14.84 -7.73 4.44
C SER A 241 -14.58 -9.22 4.65
N ILE A 242 -13.37 -9.61 5.08
CA ILE A 242 -13.03 -11.02 5.36
C ILE A 242 -13.85 -11.58 6.53
N ARG A 243 -14.09 -10.77 7.56
CA ARG A 243 -14.90 -11.13 8.72
C ARG A 243 -16.38 -11.32 8.36
N THR A 244 -16.96 -10.39 7.60
CA THR A 244 -18.43 -10.33 7.38
C THR A 244 -18.91 -11.02 6.10
N ASN A 245 -18.07 -11.14 5.07
CA ASN A 245 -18.45 -11.66 3.76
C ASN A 245 -17.78 -13.03 3.50
N PRO A 246 -18.54 -14.14 3.49
CA PRO A 246 -18.02 -15.46 3.13
C PRO A 246 -17.38 -15.51 1.74
N GLY A 247 -17.83 -14.69 0.78
CA GLY A 247 -17.26 -14.59 -0.57
C GLY A 247 -15.86 -13.97 -0.59
N ALA A 248 -15.50 -13.17 0.42
CA ALA A 248 -14.14 -12.63 0.56
C ALA A 248 -13.13 -13.70 1.03
N ARG A 249 -13.61 -14.82 1.59
CA ARG A 249 -12.82 -15.97 2.08
C ARG A 249 -12.52 -16.92 0.93
N THR A 250 -11.71 -16.47 -0.01
CA THR A 250 -11.50 -17.17 -1.29
C THR A 250 -10.69 -18.45 -1.18
N THR A 251 -10.02 -18.70 -0.06
CA THR A 251 -9.19 -19.89 0.15
C THR A 251 -9.77 -20.77 1.24
N ASP A 252 -9.49 -22.07 1.17
CA ASP A 252 -10.05 -23.04 2.11
C ASP A 252 -9.60 -22.75 3.54
N LEU A 253 -8.39 -22.23 3.71
CA LEU A 253 -7.85 -21.86 5.01
C LEU A 253 -8.60 -20.64 5.60
N LEU A 254 -8.95 -19.65 4.79
CA LEU A 254 -9.78 -18.52 5.22
C LEU A 254 -11.19 -18.95 5.61
N LYS A 255 -11.81 -19.84 4.82
CA LYS A 255 -13.12 -20.41 5.15
C LYS A 255 -13.07 -21.19 6.46
N LYS A 256 -11.99 -21.94 6.70
CA LYS A 256 -11.79 -22.74 7.92
C LYS A 256 -11.61 -21.88 9.17
N VAL A 257 -10.92 -20.74 9.05
CA VAL A 257 -10.62 -19.83 10.16
C VAL A 257 -11.77 -18.88 10.47
N PHE A 258 -12.37 -18.25 9.45
CA PHE A 258 -13.42 -17.24 9.63
C PHE A 258 -14.85 -17.79 9.40
N GLY A 259 -15.01 -19.01 8.89
CA GLY A 259 -16.31 -19.66 8.66
C GLY A 259 -16.94 -20.35 9.86
N ARG A 260 -16.47 -20.02 11.06
CA ARG A 260 -17.14 -20.42 12.31
C ARG A 260 -18.30 -19.50 12.63
#